data_AF-A0AAD7AZT3-F1
#
_entry.id   AF-A0AAD7AZT3-F1
#
_cell.length_a   1.000
_cell.length_b   1.000
_cell.length_c   1.000
_cell.angle_alpha   90.00
_cell.angle_beta   90.00
_cell.angle_gamma   90.00
#
_symmetry.space_group_name_H-M   'P 1'
#
loop_
_entity.id
_entity.type
_entity.pdbx_description
1 polymer ?
#
loop_
_entity_poly.entity_id
_entity_poly.type
_entity_poly.pdbx_seq_one_letter_code
_entity_poly.pdbx_strand_id
1 'polypeptide(L)'
;MTTLTFLCPLICDKTILRPKPEEPFRLRLVAEKEFAEEEWTVDAIEIVKREWIRPRSIFRAQIKRPNDPPLDVVLKMDFWGSRREELVHEANVYQGVGRELCADVLPAFYGCFQTEINSTIVTCLVLEDCGEPMMKPLDEMNGHFQSELLKAVHAIHKKGLEHGDIYPCNILVVDGHPVLIDLKFSKPHECGLRMKLVCGTLTPTEEEYGCNELYDLICRMGHWRTSKHPFHGGLFSRFIRCPVVLQGLHPEKLS
;
A
#
# COMPACT_ATOMS: atom_id res chain seq x y z
N MET A 1 -2.59 -27.19 24.48
CA MET A 1 -3.45 -28.04 23.65
C MET A 1 -3.49 -27.41 22.29
N THR A 2 -2.65 -27.90 21.40
CA THR A 2 -2.28 -27.28 20.12
C THR A 2 -3.06 -28.00 19.03
N THR A 3 -3.98 -27.31 18.36
CA THR A 3 -4.74 -27.90 17.24
C THR A 3 -4.96 -26.88 16.13
N LEU A 4 -4.07 -26.90 15.14
CA LEU A 4 -4.40 -26.58 13.75
C LEU A 4 -5.06 -27.82 13.15
N THR A 5 -6.36 -27.77 12.84
CA THR A 5 -6.95 -28.82 12.00
C THR A 5 -7.07 -28.30 10.57
N PHE A 6 -6.10 -28.67 9.75
CA PHE A 6 -6.26 -28.73 8.31
C PHE A 6 -7.29 -29.82 8.01
N LEU A 7 -8.46 -29.46 7.50
CA LEU A 7 -9.29 -30.41 6.77
C LEU A 7 -8.95 -30.28 5.28
N CYS A 8 -7.78 -30.79 4.89
CA CYS A 8 -7.56 -31.29 3.53
C CYS A 8 -6.55 -32.44 3.58
N PRO A 9 -6.98 -33.70 3.40
CA PRO A 9 -6.10 -34.85 3.46
C PRO A 9 -5.43 -35.07 2.11
N LEU A 10 -4.48 -34.22 1.68
CA LEU A 10 -3.65 -34.53 0.51
C LEU A 10 -2.19 -34.08 0.73
N ILE A 11 -1.44 -35.01 1.31
CA ILE A 11 -0.06 -35.40 0.99
C ILE A 11 0.98 -34.28 0.89
N CYS A 12 1.80 -34.22 1.95
CA CYS A 12 3.16 -33.75 1.91
C CYS A 12 3.99 -34.68 1.01
N ASP A 13 4.47 -34.17 -0.13
CA ASP A 13 5.65 -34.71 -0.79
C ASP A 13 6.36 -33.61 -1.56
N LYS A 14 7.27 -32.87 -0.91
CA LYS A 14 8.29 -31.92 -1.45
C LYS A 14 7.89 -30.96 -2.60
N THR A 15 6.61 -30.87 -2.90
CA THR A 15 6.03 -30.15 -4.01
C THR A 15 5.23 -29.04 -3.36
N ILE A 16 5.84 -27.85 -3.35
CA ILE A 16 5.22 -26.52 -3.32
C ILE A 16 3.74 -26.54 -2.90
N LEU A 17 3.36 -25.80 -1.86
CA LEU A 17 1.98 -25.36 -1.62
C LEU A 17 1.47 -24.62 -2.87
N ARG A 18 1.08 -25.37 -3.90
CA ARG A 18 0.39 -24.92 -5.10
C ARG A 18 -1.06 -25.28 -4.83
N PRO A 19 -1.85 -24.40 -4.20
CA PRO A 19 -3.29 -24.55 -4.29
C PRO A 19 -3.60 -24.65 -5.79
N LYS A 20 -4.27 -25.76 -6.15
CA LYS A 20 -4.87 -25.92 -7.47
C LYS A 20 -5.85 -24.75 -7.63
N PRO A 21 -5.91 -24.09 -8.80
CA PRO A 21 -6.77 -22.92 -8.99
C PRO A 21 -8.25 -23.17 -8.70
N GLU A 22 -8.67 -24.44 -8.66
CA GLU A 22 -10.08 -24.85 -8.74
C GLU A 22 -10.68 -25.34 -7.41
N GLU A 23 -9.91 -25.41 -6.32
CA GLU A 23 -10.43 -25.85 -5.01
C GLU A 23 -10.22 -24.76 -3.93
N PRO A 24 -11.31 -24.27 -3.30
CA PRO A 24 -11.20 -23.34 -2.18
C PRO A 24 -10.53 -24.05 -0.99
N PHE A 25 -9.47 -23.46 -0.45
CA PHE A 25 -8.85 -23.92 0.78
C PHE A 25 -9.26 -22.99 1.94
N ARG A 26 -9.59 -23.58 3.09
CA ARG A 26 -9.94 -22.82 4.30
C ARG A 26 -8.68 -22.57 5.14
N LEU A 27 -8.39 -21.31 5.42
CA LEU A 27 -7.42 -20.91 6.43
C LEU A 27 -8.18 -20.52 7.70
N ARG A 28 -7.75 -21.03 8.86
CA ARG A 28 -8.21 -20.54 10.17
C ARG A 28 -7.08 -19.70 10.75
N LEU A 29 -7.32 -18.39 10.87
CA LEU A 29 -6.36 -17.47 11.49
C LEU A 29 -6.72 -17.36 12.97
N VAL A 30 -5.81 -17.84 13.83
CA VAL A 30 -5.95 -17.73 15.29
C VAL A 30 -4.80 -16.85 15.78
N ALA A 31 -5.12 -15.69 16.36
CA ALA A 31 -4.11 -14.87 17.01
C ALA A 31 -3.70 -15.51 18.34
N GLU A 32 -2.40 -15.73 18.56
CA GLU A 32 -1.89 -16.14 19.87
C GLU A 32 -1.74 -14.91 20.78
N LYS A 33 -2.53 -14.89 21.86
CA LYS A 33 -2.48 -14.19 23.16
C LYS A 33 -1.86 -12.79 23.36
N GLU A 34 -0.97 -12.28 22.52
CA GLU A 34 -0.37 -10.95 22.71
C GLU A 34 -1.01 -9.86 21.83
N PHE A 35 -1.84 -10.20 20.83
CA PHE A 35 -2.32 -9.22 19.85
C PHE A 35 -3.84 -9.07 19.66
N ALA A 36 -4.69 -10.01 20.09
CA ALA A 36 -6.15 -9.86 20.30
C ALA A 36 -6.79 -11.23 20.67
N GLU A 37 -7.88 -11.23 21.43
CA GLU A 37 -8.70 -12.42 21.75
C GLU A 37 -9.78 -12.71 20.68
N GLU A 38 -9.50 -12.45 19.40
CA GLU A 38 -10.52 -12.57 18.35
C GLU A 38 -10.24 -13.74 17.39
N GLU A 39 -11.30 -14.49 17.08
CA GLU A 39 -11.27 -15.61 16.13
C GLU A 39 -11.84 -15.18 14.77
N TRP A 40 -11.04 -15.36 13.71
CA TRP A 40 -11.43 -15.07 12.34
C TRP A 40 -11.40 -16.34 11.49
N THR A 41 -12.46 -16.58 10.72
CA THR A 41 -12.49 -17.65 9.73
C THR A 41 -12.34 -17.08 8.32
N VAL A 42 -11.43 -17.66 7.53
CA VAL A 42 -11.30 -17.34 6.10
C VAL A 42 -12.14 -18.34 5.33
N ASP A 43 -13.25 -17.87 4.76
CA ASP A 43 -14.28 -18.74 4.17
C ASP A 43 -13.99 -19.07 2.69
N ALA A 44 -13.35 -18.15 1.96
CA ALA A 44 -12.95 -18.31 0.56
C ALA A 44 -11.68 -17.52 0.27
N ILE A 45 -10.78 -18.09 -0.53
CA ILE A 45 -9.54 -17.43 -0.98
C ILE A 45 -9.51 -17.49 -2.50
N GLU A 46 -9.52 -16.33 -3.14
CA GLU A 46 -9.30 -16.16 -4.56
C GLU A 46 -7.85 -15.71 -4.81
N ILE A 47 -7.16 -16.44 -5.69
CA ILE A 47 -5.78 -16.09 -6.04
C ILE A 47 -5.81 -15.06 -7.16
N VAL A 48 -5.81 -13.79 -6.79
CA VAL A 48 -5.95 -12.69 -7.76
C VAL A 48 -4.65 -12.35 -8.46
N LYS A 49 -3.50 -12.56 -7.82
CA LYS A 49 -2.22 -12.24 -8.45
C LYS A 49 -1.07 -13.13 -7.99
N ARG A 50 -0.51 -13.92 -8.91
CA ARG A 50 0.81 -14.57 -8.77
C ARG A 50 1.80 -13.87 -9.69
N GLU A 51 2.49 -12.85 -9.19
CA GLU A 51 3.59 -12.26 -9.95
C GLU A 51 4.88 -13.07 -9.76
N TRP A 52 5.36 -13.65 -10.86
CA TRP A 52 6.55 -14.52 -10.89
C TRP A 52 7.88 -13.78 -10.76
N ILE A 53 7.88 -12.44 -10.76
CA ILE A 53 9.14 -11.68 -10.80
C ILE A 53 9.68 -11.40 -9.40
N ARG A 54 8.87 -11.44 -8.33
CA ARG A 54 9.30 -11.38 -6.92
C ARG A 54 8.22 -12.05 -6.06
N PRO A 55 8.52 -13.00 -5.16
CA PRO A 55 7.51 -13.89 -4.58
C PRO A 55 6.70 -13.21 -3.49
N ARG A 56 5.88 -12.21 -3.84
CA ARG A 56 4.83 -11.74 -2.93
C ARG A 56 3.61 -12.58 -3.23
N SER A 57 3.22 -13.36 -2.23
CA SER A 57 2.00 -14.15 -2.32
C SER A 57 0.88 -13.25 -1.83
N ILE A 58 0.26 -12.52 -2.76
CA ILE A 58 -0.88 -11.65 -2.50
C ILE A 58 -2.12 -12.40 -2.95
N PHE A 59 -3.11 -12.50 -2.06
CA PHE A 59 -4.38 -13.18 -2.33
C PHE A 59 -5.53 -12.25 -2.00
N ARG A 60 -6.65 -12.36 -2.71
CA ARG A 60 -7.92 -11.81 -2.22
C ARG A 60 -8.69 -12.90 -1.50
N ALA A 61 -9.43 -12.54 -0.48
CA ALA A 61 -10.18 -13.50 0.30
C ALA A 61 -11.40 -12.84 0.93
N GLN A 62 -12.29 -13.67 1.44
CA GLN A 62 -13.34 -13.24 2.36
C GLN A 62 -13.05 -13.76 3.75
N ILE A 63 -13.01 -12.85 4.72
CA ILE A 63 -12.93 -13.19 6.14
C ILE A 63 -14.26 -12.88 6.81
N LYS A 64 -14.56 -13.65 7.84
CA LYS A 64 -15.81 -13.51 8.58
C LYS A 64 -15.57 -13.73 10.05
N ARG A 65 -16.21 -12.90 10.88
CA ARG A 65 -16.40 -13.18 12.31
C ARG A 65 -17.74 -13.86 12.54
N PRO A 66 -17.88 -14.64 13.62
CA PRO A 66 -19.19 -15.15 14.02
C PRO A 66 -20.22 -14.02 14.14
N ASN A 67 -21.33 -14.13 13.42
CA ASN A 67 -22.45 -13.17 13.36
C ASN A 67 -22.22 -11.86 12.60
N ASP A 68 -21.04 -11.63 12.02
CA ASP A 68 -20.77 -10.48 11.17
C ASP A 68 -20.95 -10.82 9.68
N PRO A 69 -21.22 -9.83 8.81
CA PRO A 69 -21.11 -10.03 7.37
C PRO A 69 -19.66 -10.35 6.97
N PRO A 70 -19.44 -11.12 5.88
CA PRO A 70 -18.11 -11.31 5.32
C PRO A 70 -17.48 -9.97 4.90
N LEU A 71 -16.17 -9.86 5.04
CA LEU A 71 -15.36 -8.73 4.60
C LEU A 71 -14.42 -9.19 3.48
N ASP A 72 -14.36 -8.42 2.40
CA ASP A 72 -13.38 -8.62 1.34
C ASP A 72 -12.00 -8.08 1.78
N VAL A 73 -10.98 -8.92 1.66
CA VAL A 73 -9.63 -8.62 2.16
C VAL A 73 -8.54 -9.03 1.19
N VAL A 74 -7.39 -8.40 1.36
CA VAL A 74 -6.12 -8.82 0.79
C VAL A 74 -5.25 -9.49 1.85
N LEU A 75 -4.75 -10.68 1.52
CA LEU A 75 -3.78 -11.43 2.32
C LEU A 75 -2.39 -11.28 1.68
N LYS A 76 -1.45 -10.69 2.40
CA LYS A 76 -0.04 -10.60 2.00
C LYS A 76 0.76 -11.60 2.82
N MET A 77 1.22 -12.67 2.17
CA MET A 77 1.83 -13.81 2.84
C MET A 77 3.31 -13.98 2.49
N ASP A 78 4.10 -14.32 3.50
CA ASP A 78 5.45 -14.86 3.38
C ASP A 78 5.47 -16.30 3.89
N PHE A 79 5.66 -17.25 2.98
CA PHE A 79 5.69 -18.68 3.28
C PHE A 79 7.07 -19.18 3.72
N TRP A 80 8.13 -18.39 3.52
CA TRP A 80 9.51 -18.87 3.65
C TRP A 80 10.32 -18.08 4.69
N GLY A 81 9.68 -17.15 5.41
CA GLY A 81 10.33 -16.27 6.39
C GLY A 81 11.26 -15.21 5.79
N SER A 82 11.50 -15.22 4.48
CA SER A 82 12.43 -14.32 3.78
C SER A 82 12.06 -12.84 3.84
N ARG A 83 10.80 -12.52 4.14
CA ARG A 83 10.23 -11.17 4.19
C ARG A 83 9.43 -10.93 5.47
N ARG A 84 9.60 -11.79 6.46
CA ARG A 84 8.90 -11.68 7.75
C ARG A 84 9.10 -10.30 8.36
N GLU A 85 10.33 -9.80 8.37
CA GLU A 85 10.66 -8.49 8.93
C GLU A 85 9.95 -7.34 8.18
N GLU A 86 9.87 -7.41 6.84
CA GLU A 86 9.13 -6.41 6.04
C GLU A 86 7.63 -6.39 6.38
N LEU A 87 7.01 -7.57 6.52
CA LEU A 87 5.57 -7.68 6.86
C LEU A 87 5.28 -7.26 8.31
N VAL A 88 6.16 -7.60 9.24
CA VAL A 88 6.04 -7.20 10.64
C VAL A 88 6.24 -5.68 10.77
N HIS A 89 7.21 -5.11 10.06
CA HIS A 89 7.41 -3.66 10.01
C HIS A 89 6.17 -2.95 9.48
N GLU A 90 5.65 -3.38 8.34
CA GLU A 90 4.42 -2.83 7.75
C GLU A 90 3.22 -2.96 8.70
N ALA A 91 3.03 -4.10 9.35
CA ALA A 91 1.98 -4.29 10.35
C ALA A 91 2.10 -3.33 11.54
N ASN A 92 3.31 -3.12 12.05
CA ASN A 92 3.56 -2.17 13.15
C ASN A 92 3.20 -0.74 12.76
N VAL A 93 3.40 -0.37 11.49
CA VAL A 93 3.03 0.94 10.97
C VAL A 93 1.51 1.10 10.96
N TYR A 94 0.76 0.11 10.45
CA TYR A 94 -0.70 0.11 10.49
C TYR A 94 -1.27 0.14 11.91
N GLN A 95 -0.65 -0.57 12.85
CA GLN A 95 -1.10 -0.62 14.25
C GLN A 95 -0.77 0.65 15.03
N GLY A 96 0.35 1.29 14.71
CA GLY A 96 0.84 2.52 15.33
C GLY A 96 0.32 3.77 14.63
N VAL A 97 1.25 4.55 14.08
CA VAL A 97 1.00 5.88 13.48
C VAL A 97 -0.01 5.83 12.32
N GLY A 98 -0.03 4.73 11.57
CA GLY A 98 -0.94 4.52 10.44
C GLY A 98 -2.39 4.28 10.84
N ARG A 99 -2.67 3.95 12.11
CA ARG A 99 -4.01 3.54 12.54
C ARG A 99 -5.07 4.61 12.31
N GLU A 100 -4.73 5.88 12.50
CA GLU A 100 -5.64 7.02 12.30
C GLU A 100 -5.85 7.37 10.82
N LEU A 101 -5.09 6.74 9.92
CA LEU A 101 -5.14 6.95 8.47
C LEU A 101 -5.85 5.79 7.75
N CYS A 102 -6.10 4.69 8.45
CA CYS A 102 -6.83 3.53 7.95
C CYS A 102 -8.29 3.88 7.60
N ALA A 103 -8.80 3.26 6.54
CA ALA A 103 -10.13 3.50 5.97
C ALA A 103 -10.35 4.93 5.41
N ASP A 104 -9.27 5.67 5.21
CA ASP A 104 -9.29 6.98 4.51
C ASP A 104 -8.20 7.00 3.43
N VAL A 105 -6.94 7.15 3.83
CA VAL A 105 -5.80 7.21 2.90
C VAL A 105 -4.99 5.91 2.85
N LEU A 106 -5.18 5.03 3.84
CA LEU A 106 -4.63 3.67 3.92
C LEU A 106 -5.79 2.65 4.00
N PRO A 107 -5.60 1.39 3.57
CA PRO A 107 -6.59 0.33 3.77
C PRO A 107 -6.88 0.10 5.26
N ALA A 108 -8.08 -0.37 5.60
CA ALA A 108 -8.31 -0.89 6.93
C ALA A 108 -7.36 -2.06 7.24
N PHE A 109 -6.85 -2.10 8.47
CA PHE A 109 -5.94 -3.14 8.95
C PHE A 109 -6.68 -4.09 9.89
N TYR A 110 -6.70 -5.38 9.55
CA TYR A 110 -7.37 -6.41 10.34
C TYR A 110 -6.42 -7.25 11.19
N GLY A 111 -5.12 -7.20 10.92
CA GLY A 111 -4.12 -7.85 11.75
C GLY A 111 -2.93 -8.41 10.98
N CYS A 112 -1.91 -8.84 11.74
CA CYS A 112 -0.78 -9.60 11.26
C CYS A 112 -0.68 -10.90 12.08
N PHE A 113 -0.70 -12.03 11.38
CA PHE A 113 -0.79 -13.36 11.98
C PHE A 113 0.45 -14.16 11.62
N GLN A 114 0.95 -14.95 12.58
CA GLN A 114 2.08 -15.84 12.38
C GLN A 114 1.69 -17.27 12.76
N THR A 115 2.20 -18.23 12.02
CA THR A 115 2.05 -19.66 12.33
C THR A 115 3.30 -20.42 11.92
N GLU A 116 3.53 -21.59 12.50
CA GLU A 116 4.64 -22.47 12.13
C GLU A 116 4.11 -23.69 11.37
N ILE A 117 4.61 -23.91 10.15
CA ILE A 117 4.29 -25.06 9.32
C ILE A 117 5.60 -25.78 8.98
N ASN A 118 5.76 -27.02 9.44
CA ASN A 118 6.98 -27.81 9.23
C ASN A 118 8.26 -27.04 9.61
N SER A 119 8.26 -26.39 10.78
CA SER A 119 9.36 -25.55 11.27
C SER A 119 9.68 -24.31 10.42
N THR A 120 8.77 -23.93 9.52
CA THR A 120 8.84 -22.67 8.76
C THR A 120 7.78 -21.71 9.28
N ILE A 121 8.19 -20.50 9.66
CA ILE A 121 7.26 -19.46 10.08
C ILE A 121 6.61 -18.86 8.84
N VAL A 122 5.29 -18.93 8.78
CA VAL A 122 4.45 -18.25 7.80
C VAL A 122 3.88 -17.00 8.44
N THR A 123 4.06 -15.85 7.80
CA THR A 123 3.51 -14.56 8.24
C THR A 123 2.45 -14.09 7.24
N CYS A 124 1.30 -13.64 7.74
CA CYS A 124 0.16 -13.18 6.96
C CYS A 124 -0.32 -11.82 7.47
N LEU A 125 -0.22 -10.79 6.63
CA LEU A 125 -0.80 -9.48 6.85
C LEU A 125 -2.18 -9.43 6.17
N VAL A 126 -3.21 -8.96 6.90
CA VAL A 126 -4.60 -8.91 6.44
C VAL A 126 -5.09 -7.46 6.38
N LEU A 127 -5.46 -7.01 5.19
CA LEU A 127 -5.88 -5.64 4.90
C LEU A 127 -7.21 -5.64 4.15
N GLU A 128 -7.92 -4.51 4.18
CA GLU A 128 -9.07 -4.25 3.31
C GLU A 128 -8.71 -4.41 1.83
N ASP A 129 -9.60 -5.04 1.07
CA ASP A 129 -9.49 -5.07 -0.38
C ASP A 129 -10.04 -3.78 -0.99
N CYS A 130 -9.13 -2.85 -1.25
CA CYS A 130 -9.45 -1.57 -1.89
C CYS A 130 -9.38 -1.63 -3.43
N GLY A 131 -9.49 -2.82 -4.03
CA GLY A 131 -9.58 -2.99 -5.49
C GLY A 131 -8.22 -3.03 -6.20
N GLU A 132 -8.16 -2.45 -7.40
CA GLU A 132 -7.02 -2.58 -8.31
C GLU A 132 -6.05 -1.39 -8.25
N PRO A 133 -4.74 -1.64 -8.45
CA PRO A 133 -3.75 -0.58 -8.53
C PRO A 133 -3.88 0.26 -9.79
N MET A 134 -3.37 1.48 -9.70
CA MET A 134 -3.30 2.39 -10.82
C MET A 134 -2.37 1.84 -11.91
N MET A 135 -2.90 1.77 -13.13
CA MET A 135 -2.15 1.32 -14.31
C MET A 135 -1.52 2.46 -15.11
N LYS A 136 -1.96 3.70 -14.89
CA LYS A 136 -1.51 4.88 -15.63
C LYS A 136 -0.34 5.57 -14.91
N PRO A 137 0.58 6.20 -15.66
CA PRO A 137 1.54 7.14 -15.11
C PRO A 137 0.87 8.29 -14.36
N LEU A 138 1.55 8.83 -13.34
CA LEU A 138 1.02 9.89 -12.48
C LEU A 138 0.72 11.19 -13.24
N ASP A 139 1.47 11.50 -14.30
CA ASP A 139 1.30 12.69 -15.14
C ASP A 139 0.16 12.57 -16.17
N GLU A 140 -0.40 11.37 -16.35
CA GLU A 140 -1.60 11.12 -17.15
C GLU A 140 -2.89 11.21 -16.33
N MET A 141 -2.78 11.23 -15.01
CA MET A 141 -3.94 11.36 -14.13
C MET A 141 -4.54 12.76 -14.23
N ASN A 142 -5.85 12.85 -14.02
CA ASN A 142 -6.51 14.13 -13.99
C ASN A 142 -6.08 14.92 -12.75
N GLY A 143 -6.25 16.24 -12.83
CA GLY A 143 -5.80 17.14 -11.80
C GLY A 143 -6.42 17.02 -10.43
N HIS A 144 -7.69 16.62 -10.40
CA HIS A 144 -8.38 16.38 -9.16
C HIS A 144 -7.73 15.20 -8.42
N PHE A 145 -7.52 14.08 -9.12
CA PHE A 145 -6.87 12.91 -8.55
C PHE A 145 -5.44 13.22 -8.07
N GLN A 146 -4.65 13.94 -8.86
CA GLN A 146 -3.30 14.37 -8.45
C GLN A 146 -3.34 15.21 -7.17
N SER A 147 -4.34 16.09 -7.04
CA SER A 147 -4.56 16.88 -5.82
C SER A 147 -4.91 16.01 -4.62
N GLU A 148 -5.80 15.05 -4.79
CA GLU A 148 -6.19 14.13 -3.72
C GLU A 148 -5.00 13.26 -3.29
N LEU A 149 -4.15 12.84 -4.23
CA LEU A 149 -2.95 12.06 -3.93
C LEU A 149 -1.93 12.88 -3.13
N LEU A 150 -1.71 14.15 -3.49
CA LEU A 150 -0.86 15.04 -2.72
C LEU A 150 -1.40 15.27 -1.30
N LYS A 151 -2.72 15.42 -1.15
CA LYS A 151 -3.37 15.53 0.17
C LYS A 151 -3.20 14.26 0.98
N ALA A 152 -3.39 13.08 0.38
CA ALA A 152 -3.22 11.78 1.05
C ALA A 152 -1.80 11.60 1.58
N VAL A 153 -0.79 11.88 0.76
CA VAL A 153 0.62 11.79 1.16
C VAL A 153 0.95 12.82 2.24
N HIS A 154 0.41 14.04 2.13
CA HIS A 154 0.58 15.04 3.17
C HIS A 154 -0.11 14.66 4.49
N ALA A 155 -1.26 13.97 4.45
CA ALA A 155 -1.92 13.45 5.64
C ALA A 155 -1.06 12.40 6.36
N ILE A 156 -0.39 11.52 5.59
CA ILE A 156 0.62 10.59 6.11
C ILE A 156 1.75 11.37 6.81
N HIS A 157 2.29 12.40 6.16
CA HIS A 157 3.36 13.24 6.71
C HIS A 157 2.97 13.96 8.00
N LYS A 158 1.73 14.45 8.08
CA LYS A 158 1.21 15.11 9.29
C LYS A 158 1.14 14.19 10.50
N LYS A 159 1.04 12.87 10.29
CA LYS A 159 1.13 11.88 11.38
C LYS A 159 2.55 11.52 11.75
N GLY A 160 3.55 12.10 11.09
CA GLY A 160 4.96 11.84 11.37
C GLY A 160 5.51 10.61 10.64
N LEU A 161 4.91 10.24 9.51
CA LEU A 161 5.29 9.08 8.71
C LEU A 161 5.65 9.50 7.27
N GLU A 162 6.64 8.87 6.66
CA GLU A 162 6.92 8.91 5.22
C GLU A 162 6.54 7.55 4.63
N HIS A 163 5.91 7.51 3.45
CA HIS A 163 5.51 6.25 2.84
C HIS A 163 6.71 5.47 2.28
N GLY A 164 7.61 6.17 1.59
CA GLY A 164 8.88 5.67 1.05
C GLY A 164 8.79 4.93 -0.29
N ASP A 165 7.60 4.76 -0.89
CA ASP A 165 7.43 3.96 -2.13
C ASP A 165 6.18 4.34 -2.95
N ILE A 166 5.97 5.64 -3.19
CA ILE A 166 4.78 6.13 -3.90
C ILE A 166 4.91 5.85 -5.40
N TYR A 167 4.40 4.71 -5.86
CA TYR A 167 4.37 4.33 -7.28
C TYR A 167 2.96 3.92 -7.72
N PRO A 168 2.63 3.99 -9.03
CA PRO A 168 1.33 3.57 -9.55
C PRO A 168 0.83 2.22 -9.02
N CYS A 169 1.71 1.23 -8.90
CA CYS A 169 1.36 -0.08 -8.38
C CYS A 169 1.04 -0.13 -6.87
N ASN A 170 1.38 0.92 -6.13
CA ASN A 170 1.14 1.09 -4.70
C ASN A 170 0.06 2.16 -4.43
N ILE A 171 -0.67 2.60 -5.46
CA ILE A 171 -1.78 3.54 -5.36
C ILE A 171 -3.01 2.84 -5.92
N LEU A 172 -4.00 2.57 -5.06
CA LEU A 172 -5.31 2.04 -5.44
C LEU A 172 -6.28 3.21 -5.71
N VAL A 173 -7.29 2.98 -6.54
CA VAL A 173 -8.31 3.99 -6.86
C VAL A 173 -9.67 3.52 -6.35
N VAL A 174 -10.13 4.11 -5.25
CA VAL A 174 -11.41 3.79 -4.60
C VAL A 174 -12.35 4.98 -4.74
N ASP A 175 -13.46 4.81 -5.47
CA ASP A 175 -14.44 5.88 -5.73
C ASP A 175 -13.83 7.21 -6.25
N GLY A 176 -12.73 7.11 -6.99
CA GLY A 176 -12.01 8.26 -7.53
C GLY A 176 -11.00 8.92 -6.56
N HIS A 177 -10.84 8.36 -5.36
CA HIS A 177 -9.85 8.77 -4.36
C HIS A 177 -8.66 7.80 -4.31
N PRO A 178 -7.45 8.28 -3.98
CA PRO A 178 -6.27 7.44 -3.85
C PRO A 178 -6.19 6.78 -2.47
N VAL A 179 -5.99 5.47 -2.46
CA VAL A 179 -5.62 4.70 -1.25
C VAL A 179 -4.20 4.16 -1.42
N LEU A 180 -3.33 4.43 -0.46
CA LEU A 180 -1.90 4.11 -0.49
C LEU A 180 -1.62 2.78 0.20
N ILE A 181 -0.81 1.92 -0.42
CA ILE A 181 -0.50 0.56 0.08
C ILE A 181 1.02 0.28 0.06
N ASP A 182 1.43 -0.83 0.67
CA ASP A 182 2.83 -1.29 0.73
C ASP A 182 3.74 -0.39 1.59
N LEU A 183 3.49 -0.37 2.90
CA LEU A 183 4.21 0.47 3.87
C LEU A 183 5.54 -0.14 4.36
N LYS A 184 6.08 -1.15 3.67
CA LYS A 184 7.34 -1.83 4.05
C LYS A 184 8.56 -0.90 4.11
N PHE A 185 8.55 0.22 3.39
CA PHE A 185 9.63 1.21 3.35
C PHE A 185 9.29 2.47 4.14
N SER A 186 8.15 2.47 4.84
CA SER A 186 7.74 3.59 5.64
C SER A 186 8.67 3.78 6.83
N LYS A 187 8.83 5.04 7.26
CA LYS A 187 9.72 5.41 8.36
C LYS A 187 9.23 6.67 9.06
N PRO A 188 9.63 6.93 10.32
CA PRO A 188 9.34 8.19 10.98
C PRO A 188 9.82 9.38 10.15
N HIS A 189 9.03 10.45 10.14
CA HIS A 189 9.24 11.59 9.26
C HIS A 189 8.83 12.89 9.93
N GLU A 190 9.70 13.89 9.89
CA GLU A 190 9.35 15.27 10.18
C GLU A 190 9.31 16.04 8.86
N CYS A 191 8.11 16.48 8.45
CA CYS A 191 7.93 17.09 7.15
C CYS A 191 8.58 18.47 7.08
N GLY A 192 9.71 18.55 6.38
CA GLY A 192 10.45 19.79 6.16
C GLY A 192 9.90 20.66 5.02
N LEU A 193 8.66 20.48 4.58
CA LEU A 193 8.06 21.23 3.46
C LEU A 193 8.16 22.75 3.69
N ARG A 194 8.94 23.45 2.85
CA ARG A 194 9.28 24.88 3.01
C ARG A 194 8.51 25.82 2.10
N MET A 195 7.94 25.32 1.00
CA MET A 195 7.31 26.17 0.00
C MET A 195 6.03 25.59 -0.58
N LYS A 196 5.21 26.49 -1.14
CA LYS A 196 3.98 26.13 -1.84
C LYS A 196 4.32 25.52 -3.20
N LEU A 197 3.55 24.52 -3.60
CA LEU A 197 3.51 24.12 -5.01
C LEU A 197 2.94 25.26 -5.85
N VAL A 198 3.78 25.85 -6.71
CA VAL A 198 3.35 26.75 -7.77
C VAL A 198 3.52 26.04 -9.10
N CYS A 199 2.40 25.62 -9.67
CA CYS A 199 2.39 24.97 -10.96
C CYS A 199 3.08 25.79 -12.06
N GLY A 200 3.83 25.10 -12.91
CA GLY A 200 4.42 25.68 -14.11
C GLY A 200 5.55 26.66 -13.86
N THR A 201 6.03 26.81 -12.62
CA THR A 201 7.30 27.49 -12.34
C THR A 201 8.47 26.56 -12.65
N LEU A 202 9.69 27.10 -12.61
CA LEU A 202 10.89 26.27 -12.63
C LEU A 202 10.87 25.30 -11.43
N THR A 203 11.33 24.09 -11.65
CA THR A 203 11.55 23.10 -10.61
C THR A 203 12.53 23.68 -9.57
N PRO A 204 12.13 23.84 -8.29
CA PRO A 204 13.09 24.18 -7.24
C PRO A 204 14.08 23.05 -7.05
N THR A 205 15.16 23.28 -6.32
CA THR A 205 15.98 22.19 -5.81
C THR A 205 15.24 21.43 -4.71
N GLU A 206 15.63 20.18 -4.48
CA GLU A 206 15.09 19.36 -3.39
C GLU A 206 15.29 20.03 -2.02
N GLU A 207 16.43 20.69 -1.80
CA GLU A 207 16.75 21.42 -0.58
C GLU A 207 15.86 22.67 -0.38
N GLU A 208 15.56 23.40 -1.46
CA GLU A 208 14.62 24.52 -1.44
C GLU A 208 13.20 24.06 -1.12
N TYR A 209 12.80 22.88 -1.63
CA TYR A 209 11.46 22.33 -1.39
C TYR A 209 11.31 21.77 0.03
N GLY A 210 12.34 21.07 0.53
CA GLY A 210 12.48 20.64 1.91
C GLY A 210 11.82 19.30 2.28
N CYS A 211 11.13 18.64 1.35
CA CYS A 211 10.58 17.30 1.55
C CYS A 211 10.79 16.42 0.30
N ASN A 212 11.63 15.39 0.44
CA ASN A 212 12.09 14.56 -0.68
C ASN A 212 10.97 13.75 -1.33
N GLU A 213 10.10 13.13 -0.52
CA GLU A 213 8.99 12.30 -1.02
C GLU A 213 7.95 13.15 -1.80
N LEU A 214 7.55 14.30 -1.26
CA LEU A 214 6.65 15.20 -1.97
C LEU A 214 7.31 15.84 -3.20
N TYR A 215 8.61 16.14 -3.13
CA TYR A 215 9.38 16.65 -4.27
C TYR A 215 9.39 15.65 -5.44
N ASP A 216 9.74 14.38 -5.18
CA ASP A 216 9.73 13.32 -6.19
C ASP A 216 8.34 13.12 -6.79
N LEU A 217 7.31 13.04 -5.94
CA LEU A 217 5.93 12.87 -6.36
C LEU A 217 5.48 13.98 -7.32
N ILE A 218 5.74 15.25 -6.98
CA ILE A 218 5.37 16.40 -7.80
C ILE A 218 6.16 16.44 -9.12
N CYS A 219 7.43 16.05 -9.09
CA CYS A 219 8.24 15.90 -10.31
C CYS A 219 7.61 14.88 -11.25
N ARG A 220 7.17 13.73 -10.72
CA ARG A 220 6.56 12.65 -11.50
C ARG A 220 5.16 12.96 -12.00
N MET A 221 4.44 13.87 -11.34
CA MET A 221 3.17 14.42 -11.84
C MET A 221 3.39 15.47 -12.95
N GLY A 222 4.61 15.97 -13.14
CA GLY A 222 4.93 16.92 -14.21
C GLY A 222 4.45 18.35 -13.95
N HIS A 223 4.32 18.76 -12.68
CA HIS A 223 3.81 20.10 -12.34
C HIS A 223 4.80 21.24 -12.51
N TRP A 224 6.11 20.96 -12.46
CA TRP A 224 7.15 21.97 -12.66
C TRP A 224 7.74 21.94 -14.07
N ARG A 225 8.24 23.10 -14.52
CA ARG A 225 9.07 23.23 -15.72
C ARG A 225 10.47 22.73 -15.41
N THR A 226 10.91 21.70 -16.11
CA THR A 226 12.28 21.26 -16.07
C THR A 226 13.18 22.33 -16.70
N SER A 227 14.18 22.82 -15.96
CA SER A 227 15.19 23.77 -16.47
C SER A 227 16.08 23.17 -17.57
N LYS A 228 16.11 21.83 -17.69
CA LYS A 228 16.81 21.10 -18.74
C LYS A 228 15.90 20.96 -19.97
N HIS A 229 16.13 21.78 -20.99
CA HIS A 229 15.72 21.44 -22.35
C HIS A 229 16.36 20.11 -22.75
N PRO A 230 15.65 19.17 -23.41
CA PRO A 230 16.32 18.07 -24.09
C PRO A 230 17.06 18.65 -25.30
N PHE A 231 18.36 18.94 -25.14
CA PHE A 231 19.27 18.90 -26.28
C PHE A 231 19.39 17.44 -26.70
N HIS A 232 18.52 17.02 -27.62
CA HIS A 232 18.78 16.09 -28.73
C HIS A 232 17.46 15.89 -29.50
N GLY A 233 17.28 16.66 -30.57
CA GLY A 233 16.49 16.28 -31.76
C GLY A 233 15.09 15.70 -31.55
N GLY A 234 14.20 16.41 -30.83
CA GLY A 234 12.78 16.03 -30.80
C GLY A 234 11.95 17.01 -29.96
N LEU A 235 11.18 17.86 -30.62
CA LEU A 235 10.19 18.74 -29.99
C LEU A 235 9.04 17.90 -29.43
N PHE A 236 9.13 17.49 -28.18
CA PHE A 236 7.95 17.25 -27.35
C PHE A 236 8.01 18.24 -26.18
N SER A 237 7.40 19.40 -26.35
CA SER A 237 6.96 20.18 -25.19
C SER A 237 5.93 19.32 -24.47
N ARG A 238 6.33 18.63 -23.40
CA ARG A 238 5.35 18.12 -22.43
C ARG A 238 4.62 19.35 -21.92
N PHE A 239 3.39 19.55 -22.40
CA PHE A 239 2.52 20.60 -21.94
C PHE A 239 2.45 20.51 -20.42
N ILE A 240 2.75 21.61 -19.73
CA ILE A 240 2.54 21.71 -18.29
C ILE A 240 1.03 21.52 -18.09
N ARG A 241 0.63 20.32 -17.66
CA ARG A 241 -0.73 20.05 -17.24
C ARG A 241 -0.81 20.46 -15.80
N CYS A 242 -0.97 21.76 -15.56
CA CYS A 242 -1.41 22.22 -14.26
C CYS A 242 -2.94 22.37 -14.27
N PRO A 243 -3.64 21.53 -13.54
CA PRO A 243 -5.03 21.77 -13.19
C PRO A 243 -5.09 22.90 -12.16
N VAL A 244 -6.01 23.86 -12.37
CA VAL A 244 -6.26 25.02 -11.50
C VAL A 244 -6.46 24.62 -10.02
N VAL A 245 -6.89 23.38 -9.76
CA VAL A 245 -7.18 22.82 -8.43
C VAL A 245 -5.94 22.70 -7.52
N LEU A 246 -4.72 22.64 -8.07
CA LEU A 246 -3.48 22.47 -7.28
C LEU A 246 -2.88 23.78 -6.74
N GLN A 247 -3.45 24.93 -7.10
CA GLN A 247 -3.01 26.21 -6.57
C GLN A 247 -3.41 26.34 -5.10
N GLY A 248 -2.45 26.23 -4.19
CA GLY A 248 -2.67 26.53 -2.77
C GLY A 248 -2.37 25.43 -1.77
N LEU A 249 -1.69 24.35 -2.16
CA LEU A 249 -1.05 23.43 -1.21
C LEU A 249 -0.01 24.23 -0.40
N HIS A 250 -0.44 24.72 0.76
CA HIS A 250 0.35 25.44 1.76
C HIS A 250 0.28 24.66 3.07
N PRO A 251 1.35 24.63 3.89
CA PRO A 251 1.29 24.07 5.23
C PRO A 251 0.09 24.57 6.04
N GLU A 252 -0.29 25.84 5.90
CA GLU A 252 -1.36 26.46 6.72
C GLU A 252 -2.78 26.37 6.12
N LYS A 253 -2.96 25.94 4.86
CA LYS A 253 -4.30 25.84 4.22
C LYS A 253 -4.81 24.41 4.08
N LEU A 254 -4.09 23.45 4.66
CA LEU A 254 -4.43 22.03 4.69
C LEU A 254 -4.90 21.59 6.10
N SER A 255 -5.23 22.56 6.96
CA SER A 255 -5.78 22.38 8.31
C SER A 255 -7.28 22.13 8.29
#